data_AF-A0A7S4W8V1-F1
#
_entry.id   AF-A0A7S4W8V1-F1
#
_cell.length_a   1.000
_cell.length_b   1.000
_cell.length_c   1.000
_cell.angle_alpha   90.00
_cell.angle_beta   90.00
_cell.angle_gamma   90.00
#
_symmetry.space_group_name_H-M   'P 1'
#
loop_
_entity.id
_entity.type
_entity.pdbx_description
1 polymer ?
#
loop_
_entity_poly.entity_id
_entity_poly.type
_entity_poly.pdbx_seq_one_letter_code
_entity_poly.pdbx_strand_id
1 'polypeptide(L)'
;QGFISVQPRELQRELTMHGSRVQYVQAQQLLGRGPPPQDKTDMSKVVIDGDMGPRLYKNNGKFEYVKNWKSMSSSLKEVTLLQIAKKNQIAKDLFEQKAKERVEKVEDKKVEASLVELSMEWADEYKADLNSVLNRMRKQMEGRMLTREAPKLTLEQALDLQSALIDNFASQVFKRRLASIVKEYAANESRLRSERHELVSGVYAKVLPVYGFESTYQGVYDMQQVFSKSAWAGDNGVKKNKARIDYLLFGVGEAPAEAEEEEEEE
;
A
#
# COMPACT_ATOMS: atom_id res chain seq x y z
N GLN A 1 4.40 64.00 3.69
CA GLN A 1 5.53 64.42 2.84
C GLN A 1 6.80 64.26 3.68
N GLY A 2 7.85 63.50 3.36
CA GLY A 2 8.24 62.69 2.21
C GLY A 2 9.41 61.76 2.63
N PHE A 3 9.73 60.80 1.76
CA PHE A 3 10.71 59.72 1.90
C PHE A 3 12.18 60.17 1.81
N ILE A 4 13.07 59.44 2.49
CA ILE A 4 14.43 59.03 2.01
C ILE A 4 14.69 57.65 2.67
N SER A 5 14.44 56.48 2.05
CA SER A 5 15.20 55.73 1.03
C SER A 5 16.72 55.64 1.27
N VAL A 6 17.17 54.53 1.84
CA VAL A 6 18.56 54.04 1.72
C VAL A 6 18.51 52.52 1.44
N GLN A 7 19.14 52.10 0.33
CA GLN A 7 19.23 50.71 -0.10
C GLN A 7 20.38 49.97 0.59
N PRO A 8 20.27 48.65 0.86
CA PRO A 8 21.42 47.82 1.16
C PRO A 8 21.92 47.10 -0.11
N ARG A 9 22.85 47.73 -0.83
CA ARG A 9 23.75 47.06 -1.79
C ARG A 9 25.17 47.16 -1.25
N GLU A 10 25.51 46.36 -0.24
CA GLU A 10 26.91 46.31 0.24
C GLU A 10 27.31 45.03 0.97
N LEU A 11 26.69 43.88 0.65
CA LEU A 11 27.09 42.56 1.20
C LEU A 11 27.10 41.46 0.12
N GLN A 12 27.58 41.77 -1.08
CA GLN A 12 27.74 40.79 -2.18
C GLN A 12 29.08 40.87 -2.92
N ARG A 13 30.14 41.30 -2.23
CA ARG A 13 31.52 41.15 -2.73
C ARG A 13 32.46 40.78 -1.59
N GLU A 14 32.49 39.49 -1.27
CA GLU A 14 33.70 38.80 -0.75
C GLU A 14 33.46 37.28 -0.68
N LEU A 15 33.17 36.70 -1.85
CA LEU A 15 33.25 35.26 -2.08
C LEU A 15 34.10 35.02 -3.33
N THR A 16 35.40 35.29 -3.21
CA THR A 16 36.43 34.72 -4.07
C THR A 16 37.77 34.93 -3.41
N MET A 17 38.23 33.94 -2.63
CA MET A 17 39.57 33.35 -2.68
C MET A 17 39.89 32.63 -1.36
N HIS A 18 40.31 31.37 -1.49
CA HIS A 18 40.89 30.48 -0.47
C HIS A 18 39.89 29.94 0.58
N GLY A 19 39.72 28.65 0.81
CA GLY A 19 40.51 27.49 0.45
C GLY A 19 40.10 26.32 1.36
N SER A 20 38.86 25.85 1.25
CA SER A 20 38.37 24.66 1.96
C SER A 20 38.86 23.39 1.25
N ARG A 21 40.13 23.02 1.44
CA ARG A 21 40.65 21.71 1.00
C ARG A 21 41.75 21.10 1.86
N VAL A 22 42.04 21.65 3.04
CA VAL A 22 43.14 21.15 3.89
C VAL A 22 42.67 20.30 5.08
N GLN A 23 41.41 20.34 5.50
CA GLN A 23 40.99 19.59 6.71
C GLN A 23 40.40 18.19 6.48
N TYR A 24 40.28 17.74 5.23
CA TYR A 24 39.74 16.39 4.95
C TYR A 24 40.81 15.33 4.65
N VAL A 25 42.07 15.74 4.44
CA VAL A 25 43.18 14.82 4.10
C VAL A 25 43.89 14.31 5.34
N GLN A 26 43.83 15.02 6.47
CA GLN A 26 44.53 14.62 7.69
C GLN A 26 43.76 13.58 8.54
N ALA A 27 42.47 13.36 8.25
CA ALA A 27 41.66 12.35 8.95
C ALA A 27 41.70 10.95 8.30
N GLN A 28 42.17 10.82 7.04
CA GLN A 28 42.13 9.55 6.31
C GLN A 28 43.45 8.75 6.38
N GLN A 29 44.54 9.33 6.89
CA GLN A 29 45.82 8.62 7.07
C GLN A 29 45.87 7.74 8.34
N LEU A 30 44.88 7.80 9.23
CA LEU A 30 44.84 7.01 10.47
C LEU A 30 44.11 5.66 10.33
N LEU A 31 43.48 5.35 9.19
CA LEU A 31 42.60 4.17 9.06
C LEU A 31 42.96 3.19 7.93
N GLY A 32 44.11 3.34 7.27
CA GLY A 32 44.68 2.28 6.43
C GLY A 32 43.79 1.71 5.31
N ARG A 33 42.85 2.48 4.77
CA ARG A 33 42.01 2.05 3.63
C ARG A 33 42.43 2.76 2.37
N GLY A 34 42.78 1.98 1.34
CA GLY A 34 43.16 2.47 0.02
C GLY A 34 42.03 3.22 -0.69
N PRO A 35 42.35 4.05 -1.70
CA PRO A 35 41.38 4.91 -2.37
C PRO A 35 40.39 4.11 -3.23
N PRO A 36 39.12 4.53 -3.33
CA PRO A 36 38.15 3.90 -4.22
C PRO A 36 38.40 4.28 -5.70
N PRO A 37 37.96 3.44 -6.65
CA PRO A 37 38.17 3.68 -8.07
C PRO A 37 37.35 4.87 -8.55
N GLN A 38 37.97 5.70 -9.38
CA GLN A 38 37.30 6.77 -10.11
C GLN A 38 36.62 6.17 -11.33
N ASP A 39 35.30 6.21 -11.38
CA ASP A 39 34.57 6.09 -12.63
C ASP A 39 33.71 7.35 -12.83
N LYS A 40 33.90 7.98 -13.98
CA LYS A 40 33.24 9.24 -14.35
C LYS A 40 32.09 8.88 -15.27
N THR A 41 30.87 8.91 -14.74
CA THR A 41 29.67 8.99 -15.58
C THR A 41 28.98 10.32 -15.36
N ASP A 42 28.97 11.09 -16.43
CA ASP A 42 28.33 12.39 -16.61
C ASP A 42 26.82 12.28 -16.30
N MET A 43 26.32 13.11 -15.38
CA MET A 43 24.89 13.24 -15.10
C MET A 43 24.50 14.71 -15.18
N SER A 44 24.33 15.18 -16.42
CA SER A 44 23.56 16.39 -16.70
C SER A 44 22.32 16.03 -17.52
N LYS A 45 21.16 16.50 -17.03
CA LYS A 45 19.78 16.39 -17.54
C LYS A 45 19.00 15.13 -17.14
N VAL A 46 18.21 15.28 -16.08
CA VAL A 46 16.93 14.56 -15.94
C VAL A 46 15.83 15.61 -15.96
N VAL A 47 15.07 15.62 -17.05
CA VAL A 47 13.77 16.27 -17.16
C VAL A 47 12.82 15.52 -16.24
N ILE A 48 12.19 16.21 -15.29
CA ILE A 48 11.21 15.60 -14.38
C ILE A 48 9.82 15.97 -14.90
N ASP A 49 9.24 15.05 -15.66
CA ASP A 49 7.80 14.98 -15.91
C ASP A 49 7.28 13.67 -15.30
N GLY A 50 6.13 13.74 -14.60
CA GLY A 50 5.27 12.57 -14.33
C GLY A 50 5.20 12.06 -12.88
N ASP A 51 4.05 12.34 -12.24
CA ASP A 51 3.26 11.46 -11.37
C ASP A 51 4.01 10.41 -10.52
N MET A 52 4.60 10.84 -9.39
CA MET A 52 5.29 9.96 -8.45
C MET A 52 4.35 9.46 -7.33
N GLY A 53 4.26 8.13 -7.16
CA GLY A 53 3.47 7.47 -6.11
C GLY A 53 3.93 7.78 -4.66
N PRO A 54 3.28 7.18 -3.64
CA PRO A 54 3.53 7.52 -2.24
C PRO A 54 4.99 7.27 -1.85
N ARG A 55 5.60 8.27 -1.20
CA ARG A 55 7.00 8.24 -0.74
C ARG A 55 7.09 7.55 0.61
N LEU A 56 8.11 6.71 0.79
CA LEU A 56 8.45 6.18 2.11
C LEU A 56 9.59 6.97 2.75
N TYR A 57 9.55 6.98 4.08
CA TYR A 57 10.39 7.78 4.97
C TYR A 57 11.88 7.73 4.64
N LYS A 58 12.58 8.82 4.98
CA LYS A 58 14.00 9.07 4.71
C LYS A 58 14.87 8.26 5.69
N ASN A 59 15.49 7.17 5.22
CA ASN A 59 16.56 6.50 5.95
C ASN A 59 17.90 6.89 5.31
N ASN A 60 18.81 7.52 6.06
CA ASN A 60 20.12 8.01 5.58
C ASN A 60 20.07 8.96 4.36
N GLY A 61 19.00 9.74 4.20
CA GLY A 61 18.92 10.75 3.13
C GLY A 61 18.41 10.25 1.78
N LYS A 62 18.09 8.96 1.64
CA LYS A 62 17.49 8.39 0.41
C LYS A 62 16.02 8.07 0.65
N PHE A 63 15.16 8.50 -0.29
CA PHE A 63 13.77 8.07 -0.36
C PHE A 63 13.73 6.74 -1.10
N GLU A 64 13.13 5.72 -0.50
CA GLU A 64 12.82 4.48 -1.20
C GLU A 64 11.43 4.59 -1.81
N TYR A 65 11.36 4.30 -3.12
CA TYR A 65 10.12 4.31 -3.88
C TYR A 65 9.52 2.90 -3.88
N VAL A 66 8.24 2.79 -3.53
CA VAL A 66 7.48 1.57 -3.82
C VAL A 66 7.23 1.55 -5.33
N LYS A 67 8.14 0.93 -6.08
CA LYS A 67 7.91 0.66 -7.50
C LYS A 67 6.60 -0.13 -7.61
N ASN A 68 5.73 0.31 -8.51
CA ASN A 68 4.47 -0.37 -8.86
C ASN A 68 3.29 -0.26 -7.88
N TRP A 69 3.19 0.80 -7.06
CA TRP A 69 2.00 1.03 -6.21
C TRP A 69 0.65 0.90 -6.93
N LYS A 70 0.56 1.36 -8.18
CA LYS A 70 -0.68 1.30 -8.98
C LYS A 70 -1.09 -0.14 -9.31
N SER A 71 -0.14 -1.05 -9.51
CA SER A 71 -0.40 -2.47 -9.83
C SER A 71 -0.59 -3.36 -8.59
N MET A 72 -0.38 -2.83 -7.38
CA MET A 72 -0.59 -3.62 -6.16
C MET A 72 -2.09 -3.86 -5.93
N SER A 73 -2.43 -5.09 -5.54
CA SER A 73 -3.78 -5.44 -5.11
C SER A 73 -4.19 -4.65 -3.86
N SER A 74 -5.50 -4.51 -3.62
CA SER A 74 -6.01 -3.72 -2.48
C SER A 74 -5.53 -4.27 -1.12
N SER A 75 -5.50 -5.59 -0.97
CA SER A 75 -4.99 -6.25 0.23
C SER A 75 -3.47 -6.05 0.41
N LEU A 76 -2.70 -6.07 -0.68
CA LEU A 76 -1.26 -5.81 -0.62
C LEU A 76 -0.97 -4.34 -0.29
N LYS A 77 -1.79 -3.41 -0.81
CA LYS A 77 -1.75 -2.00 -0.41
C LYS A 77 -2.04 -1.84 1.08
N GLU A 78 -3.05 -2.52 1.60
CA GLU A 78 -3.42 -2.46 3.02
C GLU A 78 -2.33 -3.04 3.93
N VAL A 79 -1.77 -4.21 3.58
CA VAL A 79 -0.63 -4.80 4.30
C VAL A 79 0.58 -3.88 4.23
N THR A 80 0.85 -3.26 3.08
CA THR A 80 1.95 -2.32 2.93
C THR A 80 1.71 -1.08 3.78
N LEU A 81 0.50 -0.53 3.81
CA LEU A 81 0.12 0.58 4.70
C LEU A 81 0.28 0.21 6.17
N LEU A 82 -0.08 -1.00 6.58
CA LEU A 82 0.11 -1.49 7.95
C LEU A 82 1.59 -1.65 8.31
N GLN A 83 2.41 -2.17 7.39
CA GLN A 83 3.85 -2.26 7.59
C GLN A 83 4.50 -0.88 7.69
N ILE A 84 4.04 0.08 6.88
CA ILE A 84 4.45 1.48 6.95
C ILE A 84 4.05 2.06 8.30
N ALA A 85 2.80 1.87 8.73
CA ALA A 85 2.31 2.33 10.03
C ALA A 85 3.13 1.73 11.19
N LYS A 86 3.44 0.43 11.14
CA LYS A 86 4.27 -0.24 12.15
C LYS A 86 5.71 0.28 12.16
N LYS A 87 6.32 0.48 10.99
CA LYS A 87 7.67 1.09 10.89
C LYS A 87 7.67 2.53 11.41
N ASN A 88 6.62 3.30 11.13
CA ASN A 88 6.46 4.65 11.65
C ASN A 88 6.27 4.64 13.17
N GLN A 89 5.53 3.68 13.72
CA GLN A 89 5.38 3.49 15.17
C GLN A 89 6.73 3.16 15.83
N ILE A 90 7.48 2.20 15.27
CA ILE A 90 8.82 1.85 15.78
C ILE A 90 9.77 3.05 15.71
N ALA A 91 9.75 3.81 14.60
CA ALA A 91 10.56 5.01 14.47
C ALA A 91 10.18 6.08 15.50
N LYS A 92 8.88 6.23 15.78
CA LYS A 92 8.36 7.12 16.81
C LYS A 92 8.84 6.69 18.20
N ASP A 93 8.70 5.42 18.55
CA ASP A 93 9.12 4.88 19.84
C ASP A 93 10.65 5.04 20.03
N LEU A 94 11.43 4.79 18.98
CA LEU A 94 12.89 4.96 18.99
C LEU A 94 13.30 6.44 19.13
N PHE A 95 12.54 7.34 18.52
CA PHE A 95 12.75 8.78 18.65
C PHE A 95 12.41 9.26 20.06
N GLU A 96 11.28 8.81 20.63
CA GLU A 96 10.90 9.09 22.01
C GLU A 96 11.93 8.54 23.01
N GLN A 97 12.45 7.34 22.79
CA GLN A 97 13.50 6.75 23.61
C GLN A 97 14.79 7.57 23.56
N LYS A 98 15.25 7.96 22.36
CA LYS A 98 16.43 8.83 22.20
C LYS A 98 16.23 10.23 22.75
N ALA A 99 15.01 10.76 22.69
CA ALA A 99 14.67 12.04 23.31
C ALA A 99 14.77 11.94 24.83
N LYS A 100 14.21 10.88 25.44
CA LYS A 100 14.34 10.61 26.88
C LYS A 100 15.79 10.44 27.33
N GLU A 101 16.60 9.66 26.60
CA GLU A 101 18.03 9.49 26.90
C GLU A 101 18.83 10.79 26.77
N ARG A 102 18.44 11.70 25.87
CA ARG A 102 19.08 13.02 25.72
C ARG A 102 18.67 13.98 26.82
N VAL A 103 17.40 13.95 27.23
CA VAL A 103 16.88 14.68 28.37
C VAL A 103 17.58 14.26 29.67
N GLU A 104 17.72 12.96 29.91
CA GLU A 104 18.37 12.42 31.11
C GLU A 104 19.87 12.78 31.19
N LYS A 105 20.51 13.05 30.04
CA LYS A 105 21.92 13.46 29.95
C LYS A 105 22.14 14.97 29.99
N VAL A 106 21.08 15.77 29.89
CA VAL A 106 21.18 17.23 29.92
C VAL A 106 20.59 17.70 31.23
N GLU A 107 21.43 17.87 32.26
CA GLU A 107 21.04 18.41 33.57
C GLU A 107 20.58 19.89 33.53
N ASP A 108 20.50 20.50 32.34
CA ASP A 108 19.96 21.84 32.14
C ASP A 108 18.52 21.79 31.59
N LYS A 109 17.55 22.01 32.48
CA LYS A 109 16.10 22.06 32.24
C LYS A 109 15.65 22.97 31.08
N LYS A 110 16.54 23.82 30.57
CA LYS A 110 16.27 24.75 29.47
C LYS A 110 16.32 24.09 28.08
N VAL A 111 17.03 22.97 27.91
CA VAL A 111 17.17 22.29 26.61
C VAL A 111 16.03 21.29 26.36
N GLU A 112 15.48 20.69 27.42
CA GLU A 112 14.36 19.74 27.35
C GLU A 112 13.05 20.41 26.87
N ALA A 113 12.75 21.62 27.37
CA ALA A 113 11.60 22.39 26.93
C ALA A 113 11.65 22.68 25.42
N SER A 114 12.82 23.07 24.90
CA SER A 114 13.00 23.35 23.47
C SER A 114 12.93 22.09 22.58
N LEU A 115 13.28 20.92 23.11
CA LEU A 115 13.24 19.65 22.37
C LEU A 115 11.82 19.07 22.27
N VAL A 116 11.02 19.22 23.32
CA VAL A 116 9.59 18.83 23.31
C VAL A 116 8.81 19.70 22.34
N GLU A 117 9.06 21.02 22.36
CA GLU A 117 8.42 22.00 21.47
C GLU A 117 8.74 21.70 19.98
N LEU A 118 10.00 21.40 19.66
CA LEU A 118 10.41 20.98 18.31
C LEU A 118 9.76 19.66 17.87
N SER A 119 9.55 18.71 18.79
CA SER A 119 8.95 17.41 18.48
C SER A 119 7.45 17.51 18.17
N MET A 120 6.73 18.45 18.81
CA MET A 120 5.31 18.69 18.55
C MET A 120 5.11 19.41 17.21
N GLU A 121 5.98 20.36 16.88
CA GLU A 121 5.91 21.12 15.62
C GLU A 121 6.09 20.19 14.39
N TRP A 122 7.01 19.23 14.47
CA TRP A 122 7.25 18.26 13.38
C TRP A 122 6.14 17.21 13.26
N ALA A 123 5.44 16.91 14.36
CA ALA A 123 4.32 15.97 14.34
C ALA A 123 3.09 16.54 13.62
N ASP A 124 2.86 17.85 13.75
CA ASP A 124 1.72 18.52 13.11
C ASP A 124 1.97 18.73 11.61
N GLU A 125 3.20 19.05 11.20
CA GLU A 125 3.57 19.14 9.79
C GLU A 125 3.44 17.76 9.09
N TYR A 126 3.91 16.69 9.73
CA TYR A 126 3.80 15.34 9.16
C TYR A 126 2.35 14.84 9.07
N LYS A 127 1.49 15.19 10.04
CA LYS A 127 0.05 14.89 9.99
C LYS A 127 -0.65 15.66 8.86
N ALA A 128 -0.30 16.92 8.64
CA ALA A 128 -0.87 17.73 7.56
C ALA A 128 -0.56 17.12 6.19
N ASP A 129 0.69 16.70 5.98
CA ASP A 129 1.11 16.05 4.74
C ASP A 129 0.41 14.71 4.51
N LEU A 130 0.31 13.85 5.53
CA LEU A 130 -0.39 12.56 5.42
C LEU A 130 -1.88 12.75 5.10
N ASN A 131 -2.53 13.69 5.78
CA ASN A 131 -3.94 14.03 5.52
C ASN A 131 -4.12 14.60 4.10
N SER A 132 -3.16 15.37 3.58
CA SER A 132 -3.20 15.85 2.19
C SER A 132 -3.15 14.72 1.17
N VAL A 133 -2.36 13.67 1.43
CA VAL A 133 -2.22 12.49 0.56
C VAL A 133 -3.50 11.65 0.63
N LEU A 134 -4.02 11.39 1.83
CA LEU A 134 -5.27 10.66 2.03
C LEU A 134 -6.46 11.38 1.39
N ASN A 135 -6.54 12.71 1.52
CA ASN A 135 -7.61 13.50 0.89
C ASN A 135 -7.49 13.50 -0.64
N ARG A 136 -6.27 13.51 -1.21
CA ARG A 136 -6.08 13.35 -2.66
C ARG A 136 -6.52 11.98 -3.15
N MET A 137 -6.16 10.91 -2.44
CA MET A 137 -6.60 9.55 -2.75
C MET A 137 -8.11 9.41 -2.63
N ARG A 138 -8.72 9.93 -1.54
CA ARG A 138 -10.16 9.96 -1.35
C ARG A 138 -10.85 10.71 -2.48
N LYS A 139 -10.39 11.91 -2.86
CA LYS A 139 -10.97 12.70 -3.95
C LYS A 139 -10.83 12.03 -5.32
N GLN A 140 -9.69 11.36 -5.59
CA GLN A 140 -9.52 10.55 -6.79
C GLN A 140 -10.45 9.33 -6.81
N MET A 141 -10.71 8.72 -5.64
CA MET A 141 -11.66 7.63 -5.52
C MET A 141 -13.10 8.15 -5.63
N GLU A 142 -13.47 9.25 -4.99
CA GLU A 142 -14.80 9.88 -5.08
C GLU A 142 -15.14 10.25 -6.52
N GLY A 143 -14.22 10.84 -7.29
CA GLY A 143 -14.45 11.14 -8.71
C GLY A 143 -14.63 9.90 -9.60
N ARG A 144 -14.20 8.72 -9.15
CA ARG A 144 -14.42 7.44 -9.83
C ARG A 144 -15.58 6.61 -9.22
N MET A 145 -15.96 6.91 -7.97
CA MET A 145 -17.02 6.26 -7.21
C MET A 145 -18.39 6.90 -7.44
N LEU A 146 -18.41 8.15 -7.88
CA LEU A 146 -19.67 8.82 -8.19
C LEU A 146 -20.21 8.30 -9.53
N THR A 147 -21.22 7.44 -9.39
CA THR A 147 -22.31 7.14 -10.35
C THR A 147 -22.21 5.91 -11.26
N ARG A 148 -21.49 4.84 -10.89
CA ARG A 148 -21.92 3.50 -11.37
C ARG A 148 -22.72 2.84 -10.27
N GLU A 149 -24.05 2.90 -10.41
CA GLU A 149 -24.93 2.05 -9.62
C GLU A 149 -24.53 0.59 -9.87
N ALA A 150 -24.38 -0.18 -8.80
CA ALA A 150 -24.11 -1.61 -8.91
C ALA A 150 -25.21 -2.28 -9.77
N PRO A 151 -24.87 -3.23 -10.66
CA PRO A 151 -25.85 -3.95 -11.44
C PRO A 151 -26.94 -4.56 -10.56
N LYS A 152 -28.19 -4.38 -10.96
CA LYS A 152 -29.33 -5.05 -10.32
C LYS A 152 -29.48 -6.43 -10.94
N LEU A 153 -29.11 -7.47 -10.19
CA LEU A 153 -29.23 -8.86 -10.64
C LEU A 153 -30.62 -9.42 -10.29
N THR A 154 -31.17 -10.23 -11.20
CA THR A 154 -32.26 -11.17 -10.86
C THR A 154 -31.71 -12.35 -10.05
N LEU A 155 -32.60 -13.13 -9.42
CA LEU A 155 -32.19 -14.35 -8.72
C LEU A 155 -31.47 -15.33 -9.66
N GLU A 156 -32.02 -15.55 -10.85
CA GLU A 156 -31.42 -16.41 -11.88
C GLU A 156 -30.01 -15.96 -12.25
N GLN A 157 -29.81 -14.65 -12.51
CA GLN A 157 -28.48 -14.10 -12.81
C GLN A 157 -27.50 -14.23 -11.63
N ALA A 158 -27.98 -14.11 -10.40
CA ALA A 158 -27.15 -14.27 -9.21
C ALA A 158 -26.70 -15.73 -9.03
N LEU A 159 -27.60 -16.69 -9.24
CA LEU A 159 -27.27 -18.11 -9.21
C LEU A 159 -26.29 -18.46 -10.34
N ASP A 160 -26.54 -17.99 -11.56
CA ASP A 160 -25.67 -18.20 -12.72
C ASP A 160 -24.26 -17.61 -12.49
N LEU A 161 -24.17 -16.38 -11.95
CA LEU A 161 -22.89 -15.79 -11.57
C LEU A 161 -22.13 -16.66 -10.55
N GLN A 162 -22.82 -17.19 -9.55
CA GLN A 162 -22.16 -18.05 -8.56
C GLN A 162 -21.73 -19.39 -9.17
N SER A 163 -22.54 -19.99 -10.04
CA SER A 163 -22.17 -21.19 -10.79
C SER A 163 -20.94 -20.96 -11.65
N ALA A 164 -20.87 -19.84 -12.39
CA ALA A 164 -19.71 -19.46 -13.19
C ALA A 164 -18.44 -19.29 -12.33
N LEU A 165 -18.57 -18.73 -11.11
CA LEU A 165 -17.46 -18.66 -10.16
C LEU A 165 -17.05 -20.06 -9.67
N ILE A 166 -18.01 -20.91 -9.32
CA ILE A 166 -17.77 -22.30 -8.89
C ILE A 166 -17.01 -23.06 -9.97
N ASP A 167 -17.43 -23.00 -11.23
CA ASP A 167 -16.77 -23.70 -12.33
C ASP A 167 -15.31 -23.29 -12.49
N ASN A 168 -15.05 -21.98 -12.43
CA ASN A 168 -13.69 -21.45 -12.54
C ASN A 168 -12.80 -21.87 -11.35
N PHE A 169 -13.33 -21.83 -10.12
CA PHE A 169 -12.62 -22.26 -8.92
C PHE A 169 -12.49 -23.79 -8.82
N ALA A 170 -13.45 -24.54 -9.36
CA ALA A 170 -13.44 -26.00 -9.40
C ALA A 170 -12.49 -26.56 -10.46
N SER A 171 -12.12 -25.73 -11.45
CA SER A 171 -11.23 -26.12 -12.55
C SER A 171 -9.91 -26.70 -12.06
N GLN A 172 -9.43 -27.74 -12.76
CA GLN A 172 -8.16 -28.40 -12.44
C GLN A 172 -6.97 -27.44 -12.49
N VAL A 173 -7.01 -26.45 -13.39
CA VAL A 173 -5.96 -25.43 -13.51
C VAL A 173 -5.91 -24.57 -12.25
N PHE A 174 -7.06 -24.09 -11.76
CA PHE A 174 -7.12 -23.29 -10.54
C PHE A 174 -6.66 -24.10 -9.32
N LYS A 175 -7.19 -25.32 -9.13
CA LYS A 175 -6.83 -26.20 -8.01
C LYS A 175 -5.32 -26.50 -7.96
N ARG A 176 -4.70 -26.83 -9.10
CA ARG A 176 -3.24 -27.07 -9.18
C ARG A 176 -2.43 -25.83 -8.82
N ARG A 177 -2.83 -24.65 -9.30
CA ARG A 177 -2.15 -23.38 -8.96
C ARG A 177 -2.29 -23.05 -7.48
N LEU A 178 -3.49 -23.18 -6.93
CA LEU A 178 -3.74 -22.93 -5.51
C LEU A 178 -2.91 -23.89 -4.64
N ALA A 179 -2.88 -25.18 -4.96
CA ALA A 179 -2.05 -26.17 -4.27
C ALA A 179 -0.55 -25.83 -4.34
N SER A 180 -0.06 -25.36 -5.49
CA SER A 180 1.33 -24.91 -5.65
C SER A 180 1.65 -23.72 -4.75
N ILE A 181 0.78 -22.70 -4.74
CA ILE A 181 0.95 -21.50 -3.90
C ILE A 181 0.96 -21.88 -2.40
N VAL A 182 0.04 -22.75 -1.97
CA VAL A 182 -0.02 -23.24 -0.58
C VAL A 182 1.26 -23.98 -0.22
N LYS A 183 1.77 -24.86 -1.09
CA LYS A 183 3.00 -25.61 -0.87
C LYS A 183 4.24 -24.71 -0.80
N GLU A 184 4.35 -23.75 -1.72
CA GLU A 184 5.52 -22.86 -1.84
C GLU A 184 5.61 -21.85 -0.70
N TYR A 185 4.47 -21.30 -0.28
CA TYR A 185 4.40 -20.22 0.71
C TYR A 185 3.86 -20.64 2.07
N ALA A 186 3.83 -21.95 2.39
CA ALA A 186 3.30 -22.48 3.65
C ALA A 186 3.92 -21.82 4.90
N ALA A 187 5.22 -21.47 4.83
CA ALA A 187 5.96 -20.84 5.92
C ALA A 187 5.84 -19.30 5.94
N ASN A 188 5.22 -18.67 4.95
CA ASN A 188 5.09 -17.21 4.84
C ASN A 188 3.64 -16.82 4.57
N GLU A 189 2.87 -16.67 5.66
CA GLU A 189 1.43 -16.38 5.61
C GLU A 189 1.10 -15.10 4.81
N SER A 190 1.92 -14.05 4.94
CA SER A 190 1.70 -12.79 4.22
C SER A 190 1.81 -12.98 2.71
N ARG A 191 2.80 -13.76 2.25
CA ARG A 191 2.99 -14.03 0.82
C ARG A 191 1.94 -15.01 0.31
N LEU A 192 1.63 -16.06 1.06
CA LEU A 192 0.53 -16.98 0.76
C LEU A 192 -0.78 -16.24 0.54
N ARG A 193 -1.13 -15.30 1.44
CA ARG A 193 -2.36 -14.50 1.33
C ARG A 193 -2.37 -13.62 0.09
N SER A 194 -1.25 -12.97 -0.24
CA SER A 194 -1.12 -12.11 -1.43
C SER A 194 -1.28 -12.90 -2.73
N GLU A 195 -0.54 -14.01 -2.87
CA GLU A 195 -0.55 -14.84 -4.07
C GLU A 195 -1.91 -15.52 -4.28
N ARG A 196 -2.54 -16.00 -3.20
CA ARG A 196 -3.91 -16.52 -3.24
C ARG A 196 -4.89 -15.44 -3.70
N HIS A 197 -4.77 -14.23 -3.17
CA HIS A 197 -5.64 -13.12 -3.55
C HIS A 197 -5.49 -12.74 -5.02
N GLU A 198 -4.26 -12.77 -5.56
CA GLU A 198 -4.00 -12.51 -6.97
C GLU A 198 -4.61 -13.60 -7.87
N LEU A 199 -4.44 -14.88 -7.50
CA LEU A 199 -5.05 -16.01 -8.21
C LEU A 199 -6.58 -15.89 -8.28
N VAL A 200 -7.20 -15.55 -7.14
CA VAL A 200 -8.66 -15.35 -7.05
C VAL A 200 -9.12 -14.13 -7.84
N SER A 201 -8.36 -13.02 -7.79
CA SER A 201 -8.65 -11.80 -8.55
C SER A 201 -8.64 -12.06 -10.06
N GLY A 202 -7.78 -12.97 -10.53
CA GLY A 202 -7.75 -13.39 -11.93
C GLY A 202 -9.02 -14.12 -12.39
N VAL A 203 -9.72 -14.82 -11.50
CA VAL A 203 -11.02 -15.44 -11.79
C VAL A 203 -12.12 -14.37 -11.81
N TYR A 204 -12.18 -13.51 -10.79
CA TYR A 204 -13.16 -12.42 -10.77
C TYR A 204 -13.04 -11.51 -11.98
N ALA A 205 -11.82 -11.18 -12.41
CA ALA A 205 -11.60 -10.34 -13.58
C ALA A 205 -12.18 -10.91 -14.89
N LYS A 206 -12.36 -12.23 -14.97
CA LYS A 206 -12.98 -12.90 -16.13
C LYS A 206 -14.50 -12.98 -16.02
N VAL A 207 -15.01 -13.29 -14.83
CA VAL A 207 -16.44 -13.58 -14.62
C VAL A 207 -17.26 -12.30 -14.42
N LEU A 208 -16.78 -11.38 -13.58
CA LEU A 208 -17.55 -10.20 -13.17
C LEU A 208 -18.03 -9.29 -14.32
N PRO A 209 -17.23 -9.02 -15.36
CA PRO A 209 -17.68 -8.17 -16.47
C PRO A 209 -18.90 -8.69 -17.22
N VAL A 210 -19.11 -10.01 -17.26
CA VAL A 210 -20.26 -10.64 -17.93
C VAL A 210 -21.58 -10.22 -17.28
N TYR A 211 -21.57 -9.96 -15.97
CA TYR A 211 -22.75 -9.57 -15.20
C TYR A 211 -22.78 -8.06 -14.88
N GLY A 212 -21.96 -7.28 -15.59
CA GLY A 212 -21.92 -5.81 -15.47
C GLY A 212 -21.09 -5.28 -14.29
N PHE A 213 -20.39 -6.12 -13.54
CA PHE A 213 -19.47 -5.68 -12.49
C PHE A 213 -18.10 -5.36 -13.06
N GLU A 214 -17.36 -4.47 -12.41
CA GLU A 214 -15.99 -4.20 -12.80
C GLU A 214 -15.05 -5.38 -12.46
N SER A 215 -14.04 -5.59 -13.29
CA SER A 215 -12.94 -6.54 -13.04
C SER A 215 -11.94 -6.04 -11.98
N THR A 216 -12.42 -5.31 -10.98
CA THR A 216 -11.62 -4.64 -9.95
C THR A 216 -12.02 -5.12 -8.57
N TYR A 217 -11.24 -4.77 -7.55
CA TYR A 217 -11.62 -5.02 -6.16
C TYR A 217 -12.95 -4.37 -5.79
N GLN A 218 -13.25 -3.21 -6.39
CA GLN A 218 -14.53 -2.53 -6.20
C GLN A 218 -15.69 -3.37 -6.75
N GLY A 219 -15.56 -3.93 -7.96
CA GLY A 219 -16.60 -4.81 -8.51
C GLY A 219 -16.85 -6.07 -7.68
N VAL A 220 -15.81 -6.65 -7.06
CA VAL A 220 -15.97 -7.76 -6.09
C VAL A 220 -16.75 -7.30 -4.86
N TYR A 221 -16.43 -6.12 -4.32
CA TYR A 221 -17.15 -5.56 -3.18
C TYR A 221 -18.62 -5.27 -3.54
N ASP A 222 -18.88 -4.66 -4.69
CA ASP A 222 -20.23 -4.34 -5.18
C ASP A 222 -21.04 -5.63 -5.39
N MET A 223 -20.43 -6.66 -5.96
CA MET A 223 -21.02 -8.00 -6.05
C MET A 223 -21.43 -8.48 -4.64
N GLN A 224 -20.50 -8.50 -3.68
CA GLN A 224 -20.80 -8.92 -2.31
C GLN A 224 -21.94 -8.11 -1.67
N GLN A 225 -22.00 -6.81 -1.93
CA GLN A 225 -23.09 -5.95 -1.47
C GLN A 225 -24.43 -6.34 -2.08
N VAL A 226 -24.47 -6.67 -3.38
CA VAL A 226 -25.68 -7.16 -4.05
C VAL A 226 -26.15 -8.47 -3.40
N PHE A 227 -25.27 -9.44 -3.16
CA PHE A 227 -25.62 -10.70 -2.48
C PHE A 227 -26.08 -10.50 -1.03
N SER A 228 -25.57 -9.49 -0.33
CA SER A 228 -25.91 -9.24 1.08
C SER A 228 -27.23 -8.47 1.26
N LYS A 229 -27.58 -7.62 0.28
CA LYS A 229 -28.71 -6.69 0.37
C LYS A 229 -29.93 -7.11 -0.48
N SER A 230 -29.78 -8.13 -1.33
CA SER A 230 -30.88 -8.60 -2.18
C SER A 230 -31.99 -9.28 -1.36
N ALA A 231 -33.21 -9.28 -1.90
CA ALA A 231 -34.34 -10.01 -1.32
C ALA A 231 -34.10 -11.53 -1.23
N TRP A 232 -33.16 -12.05 -2.02
CA TRP A 232 -32.83 -13.46 -2.10
C TRP A 232 -31.59 -13.84 -1.27
N ALA A 233 -31.07 -12.97 -0.39
CA ALA A 233 -29.98 -13.34 0.54
C ALA A 233 -30.33 -14.56 1.43
N GLY A 234 -31.63 -14.83 1.61
CA GLY A 234 -32.15 -15.99 2.33
C GLY A 234 -32.25 -17.29 1.49
N ASP A 235 -32.13 -17.20 0.16
CA ASP A 235 -32.32 -18.30 -0.77
C ASP A 235 -31.34 -19.45 -0.54
N ASN A 236 -31.84 -20.69 -0.62
CA ASN A 236 -31.04 -21.88 -0.34
C ASN A 236 -29.99 -22.15 -1.42
N GLY A 237 -30.31 -21.91 -2.69
CA GLY A 237 -29.37 -22.06 -3.80
C GLY A 237 -28.19 -21.09 -3.64
N VAL A 238 -28.49 -19.83 -3.32
CA VAL A 238 -27.48 -18.79 -3.11
C VAL A 238 -26.55 -19.13 -1.94
N LYS A 239 -27.10 -19.63 -0.83
CA LYS A 239 -26.33 -20.06 0.35
C LYS A 239 -25.47 -21.28 0.05
N LYS A 240 -26.02 -22.30 -0.62
CA LYS A 240 -25.30 -23.52 -1.02
C LYS A 240 -24.12 -23.18 -1.91
N ASN A 241 -24.34 -22.33 -2.91
CA ASN A 241 -23.30 -21.88 -3.83
C ASN A 241 -22.23 -21.05 -3.12
N LYS A 242 -22.62 -20.14 -2.21
CA LYS A 242 -21.67 -19.39 -1.38
C LYS A 242 -20.79 -20.33 -0.55
N ALA A 243 -21.39 -21.33 0.11
CA ALA A 243 -20.65 -22.32 0.89
C ALA A 243 -19.69 -23.14 0.01
N ARG A 244 -20.11 -23.52 -1.21
CA ARG A 244 -19.24 -24.20 -2.18
C ARG A 244 -18.05 -23.34 -2.61
N ILE A 245 -18.27 -22.05 -2.87
CA ILE A 245 -17.19 -21.10 -3.19
C ILE A 245 -16.22 -20.97 -2.00
N ASP A 246 -16.74 -20.81 -0.78
CA ASP A 246 -15.92 -20.70 0.43
C ASP A 246 -15.07 -21.98 0.65
N TYR A 247 -15.65 -23.16 0.43
CA TYR A 247 -14.94 -24.45 0.45
C TYR A 247 -13.84 -24.53 -0.63
N LEU A 248 -14.14 -24.15 -1.87
CA LEU A 248 -13.17 -24.20 -2.97
C LEU A 248 -11.98 -23.25 -2.77
N LEU A 249 -12.21 -22.11 -2.11
CA LEU A 249 -11.17 -21.09 -1.88
C LEU A 249 -10.32 -21.34 -0.64
N PHE A 250 -10.94 -21.86 0.43
CA PHE A 250 -10.31 -21.91 1.75
C PHE A 250 -10.21 -23.32 2.33
N GLY A 251 -10.90 -24.30 1.76
CA GLY A 251 -11.04 -25.64 2.35
C GLY A 251 -11.75 -25.62 3.71
N VAL A 252 -12.49 -24.55 4.00
CA VAL A 252 -13.23 -24.38 5.26
C VAL A 252 -14.68 -24.78 5.04
N GLY A 253 -15.20 -25.64 5.92
CA GLY A 253 -16.56 -26.17 5.84
C GLY A 253 -16.61 -27.59 5.31
N GLU A 254 -17.77 -28.23 5.47
CA GLU A 254 -18.05 -29.51 4.85
C GLU A 254 -18.22 -29.27 3.35
N ALA A 255 -17.56 -30.08 2.52
CA ALA A 255 -17.86 -30.08 1.09
C ALA A 255 -19.37 -30.32 1.00
N PRO A 256 -20.17 -29.40 0.42
CA PRO A 256 -21.60 -29.63 0.33
C PRO A 256 -21.74 -30.98 -0.34
N ALA A 257 -22.40 -31.93 0.35
CA ALA A 257 -22.66 -33.26 -0.17
C ALA A 257 -23.08 -33.04 -1.62
N GLU A 258 -22.27 -33.56 -2.55
CA GLU A 258 -22.66 -33.55 -3.95
C GLU A 258 -24.01 -34.21 -3.89
N ALA A 259 -25.05 -33.43 -4.17
CA ALA A 259 -26.39 -33.96 -4.11
C ALA A 259 -26.31 -35.04 -5.15
N GLU A 260 -26.23 -36.29 -4.69
CA GLU A 260 -26.56 -37.45 -5.49
C GLU A 260 -27.93 -37.03 -5.99
N GLU A 261 -27.96 -36.60 -7.25
CA GLU A 261 -29.20 -36.37 -7.95
C GLU A 261 -29.88 -37.73 -7.84
N GLU A 262 -30.77 -37.85 -6.85
CA GLU A 262 -31.70 -38.96 -6.77
C GLU A 262 -32.48 -38.83 -8.08
N GLU A 263 -31.97 -39.51 -9.11
CA GLU A 263 -32.71 -39.87 -10.30
C GLU A 263 -33.91 -40.67 -9.80
N GLU A 264 -34.97 -39.96 -9.39
CA GLU A 264 -36.31 -40.50 -9.39
C GLU A 264 -36.64 -40.79 -10.86
N GLU A 265 -36.20 -41.97 -11.33
CA GLU A 265 -36.73 -42.63 -12.51
C GLU A 265 -38.25 -42.85 -12.28
N GLU A 266 -39.08 -41.95 -12.82
CA GLU A 266 -40.51 -42.19 -13.08
C GLU A 266 -40.74 -42.86 -14.45
#